data_AF-A0AAD7B6V8-F1
#
_entry.id   AF-A0AAD7B6V8-F1
#
_cell.length_a   1.000
_cell.length_b   1.000
_cell.length_c   1.000
_cell.angle_alpha   90.00
_cell.angle_beta   90.00
_cell.angle_gamma   90.00
#
_symmetry.space_group_name_H-M   'P 1'
#
loop_
_entity.id
_entity.type
_entity.pdbx_description
1 polymer ?
#
loop_
_entity_poly.entity_id
_entity_poly.type
_entity_poly.pdbx_seq_one_letter_code
_entity_poly.pdbx_strand_id
1 'polypeptide(L)'
;MSSTRALTAAQERRLVTYLDDKLLELTRGYKKRSEENAVLPTLTLYLDAATRIMAMILQIPPVDPSTAVRTAFLLRLTHDVLASIPGYPADPITIPYLQDWLDDLDQAWSAVLQAQIWHPDHGVSDLVLSADEVAAGKKSSAITQTESTRLRSLLIGGSATIEEWLGGQLHRRPRTIDEEDEEEEEDMECVADVEGMLERLGVQDDYDQLFSRTLHQLGALSGFIPPT
;
A
#
# COMPACT_ATOMS: atom_id res chain seq x y z
N MET A 1 23.02 -16.90 15.51
CA MET A 1 22.02 -15.81 15.37
C MET A 1 22.70 -14.69 14.62
N SER A 2 22.24 -14.38 13.40
CA SER A 2 22.84 -13.32 12.57
C SER A 2 22.45 -11.96 13.15
N SER A 3 23.42 -11.15 13.58
CA SER A 3 23.17 -9.79 14.08
C SER A 3 22.64 -8.94 12.94
N THR A 4 21.39 -8.46 13.05
CA THR A 4 20.82 -7.48 12.13
C THR A 4 21.63 -6.19 12.18
N ARG A 5 22.12 -5.73 11.04
CA ARG A 5 22.99 -4.55 10.92
C ARG A 5 22.38 -3.57 9.93
N ALA A 6 22.38 -2.29 10.29
CA ALA A 6 22.03 -1.21 9.37
C ALA A 6 22.92 -1.23 8.12
N LEU A 7 22.39 -0.68 7.03
CA LEU A 7 23.14 -0.56 5.78
C LEU A 7 24.34 0.36 5.98
N THR A 8 25.45 0.06 5.32
CA THR A 8 26.53 1.03 5.20
C THR A 8 26.08 2.21 4.33
N ALA A 9 26.64 3.41 4.52
CA ALA A 9 26.28 4.58 3.73
C ALA A 9 26.39 4.36 2.21
N ALA A 10 27.36 3.55 1.76
CA ALA A 10 27.51 3.19 0.34
C ALA A 10 26.46 2.18 -0.15
N GLN A 11 25.98 1.28 0.71
CA GLN A 11 24.85 0.39 0.39
C GLN A 11 23.55 1.20 0.35
N GLU A 12 23.32 2.04 1.35
CA GLU A 12 22.13 2.89 1.43
C GLU A 12 22.03 3.82 0.22
N ARG A 13 23.11 4.52 -0.15
CA ARG A 13 23.12 5.37 -1.34
C ARG A 13 22.78 4.62 -2.63
N ARG A 14 23.36 3.42 -2.83
CA ARG A 14 23.05 2.59 -4.00
C ARG A 14 21.61 2.12 -4.01
N LEU A 15 21.09 1.73 -2.85
CA LEU A 15 19.71 1.31 -2.68
C LEU A 15 18.74 2.45 -2.98
N VAL A 16 18.99 3.64 -2.43
CA VAL A 16 18.18 4.84 -2.67
C VAL A 16 18.12 5.13 -4.17
N THR A 17 19.27 5.17 -4.86
CA THR A 17 19.31 5.36 -6.32
C THR A 17 18.50 4.29 -7.06
N TYR A 18 18.67 3.01 -6.70
CA TYR A 18 17.91 1.93 -7.30
C TYR A 18 16.40 2.08 -7.10
N LEU A 19 15.94 2.37 -5.89
CA LEU A 19 14.52 2.52 -5.56
C LEU A 19 13.93 3.75 -6.25
N ASP A 20 14.65 4.86 -6.32
CA ASP A 20 14.24 6.06 -7.06
C ASP A 20 14.06 5.77 -8.54
N ASP A 21 15.01 5.06 -9.16
CA ASP A 21 14.91 4.65 -10.56
C ASP A 21 13.70 3.74 -10.79
N LYS A 22 13.46 2.78 -9.90
CA LYS A 22 12.32 1.85 -10.01
C LYS A 22 10.97 2.52 -9.80
N LEU A 23 10.85 3.45 -8.86
CA LEU A 23 9.63 4.25 -8.68
C LEU A 23 9.39 5.19 -9.88
N LEU A 24 10.46 5.72 -10.48
CA LEU A 24 10.36 6.52 -11.69
C LEU A 24 9.91 5.67 -12.89
N GLU A 25 10.45 4.46 -13.05
CA GLU A 25 10.00 3.49 -14.05
C GLU A 25 8.51 3.15 -13.85
N LEU A 26 8.09 2.87 -12.62
CA LEU A 26 6.69 2.58 -12.27
C LEU A 26 5.77 3.75 -12.67
N THR A 27 6.15 4.99 -12.28
CA THR A 27 5.39 6.21 -12.62
C THR A 27 5.31 6.43 -14.12
N ARG A 28 6.41 6.23 -14.86
CA ARG A 28 6.44 6.35 -16.32
C ARG A 28 5.56 5.30 -16.98
N GLY A 29 5.63 4.06 -16.50
CA GLY A 29 4.79 2.96 -16.98
C GLY A 29 3.31 3.28 -16.80
N TYR A 30 2.91 3.76 -15.63
CA TYR A 30 1.54 4.22 -15.38
C TYR A 30 1.10 5.35 -16.33
N LYS A 31 1.91 6.40 -16.47
CA LYS A 31 1.56 7.54 -17.36
C LYS A 31 1.41 7.13 -18.83
N LYS A 32 2.11 6.08 -19.25
CA LYS A 32 2.11 5.56 -20.61
C LYS A 32 1.22 4.33 -20.80
N ARG A 33 0.43 3.94 -19.80
CA ARG A 33 -0.35 2.69 -19.80
C ARG A 33 -1.30 2.51 -20.98
N SER A 34 -1.75 3.61 -21.59
CA SER A 34 -2.66 3.61 -22.75
C SER A 34 -1.95 3.64 -24.10
N GLU A 35 -0.61 3.67 -24.13
CA GLU A 35 0.15 3.60 -25.38
C GLU A 35 0.15 2.16 -25.92
N GLU A 36 0.21 2.00 -27.25
CA GLU A 36 0.17 0.68 -27.93
C GLU A 36 1.28 -0.28 -27.46
N ASN A 37 2.45 0.25 -27.08
CA ASN A 37 3.60 -0.51 -26.60
C ASN A 37 3.85 -0.29 -25.10
N ALA A 38 2.80 0.01 -24.33
CA ALA A 38 2.91 0.22 -22.89
C ALA A 38 3.49 -1.01 -22.17
N VAL A 39 4.39 -0.77 -21.21
CA VAL A 39 5.01 -1.83 -20.40
C VAL A 39 4.10 -2.28 -19.27
N LEU A 40 3.25 -1.38 -18.75
CA LEU A 40 2.31 -1.64 -17.65
C LEU A 40 0.87 -1.29 -18.08
N PRO A 41 0.31 -1.95 -19.12
CA PRO A 41 -1.02 -1.63 -19.66
C PRO A 41 -2.17 -2.06 -18.74
N THR A 42 -1.93 -3.04 -17.87
CA THR A 42 -2.95 -3.61 -16.97
C THR A 42 -2.62 -3.36 -15.51
N LEU A 43 -3.67 -3.39 -14.67
CA LEU A 43 -3.52 -3.25 -13.22
C LEU A 43 -2.62 -4.34 -12.63
N THR A 44 -2.80 -5.60 -13.05
CA THR A 44 -1.97 -6.73 -12.59
C THR A 44 -0.49 -6.51 -12.85
N LEU A 45 -0.10 -6.11 -14.06
CA LEU A 45 1.31 -5.86 -14.39
C LEU A 45 1.89 -4.69 -13.59
N TYR A 46 1.08 -3.66 -13.35
CA TYR A 46 1.46 -2.52 -12.53
C TYR A 46 1.69 -2.93 -11.06
N LEU A 47 0.76 -3.68 -10.48
CA LEU A 47 0.83 -4.18 -9.11
C LEU A 47 1.97 -5.21 -8.94
N ASP A 48 2.25 -6.07 -9.92
CA ASP A 48 3.44 -6.94 -9.94
C ASP A 48 4.74 -6.12 -9.88
N ALA A 49 4.80 -5.01 -10.63
CA ALA A 49 5.93 -4.09 -10.57
C ALA A 49 6.05 -3.41 -9.20
N ALA A 50 4.94 -2.93 -8.64
CA ALA A 50 4.88 -2.34 -7.31
C ALA A 50 5.29 -3.33 -6.20
N THR A 51 4.85 -4.59 -6.29
CA THR A 51 5.18 -5.67 -5.35
C THR A 51 6.68 -5.92 -5.27
N ARG A 52 7.37 -5.94 -6.41
CA ARG A 52 8.84 -6.08 -6.44
C ARG A 52 9.55 -4.92 -5.74
N ILE A 53 9.04 -3.70 -5.87
CA ILE A 53 9.57 -2.53 -5.17
C ILE A 53 9.28 -2.64 -3.67
N MET A 54 8.05 -3.00 -3.29
CA MET A 54 7.67 -3.22 -1.89
C MET A 54 8.55 -4.27 -1.21
N ALA A 55 8.75 -5.42 -1.85
CA ALA A 55 9.61 -6.49 -1.35
C ALA A 55 11.06 -6.02 -1.14
N MET A 56 11.57 -5.13 -2.00
CA MET A 56 12.89 -4.55 -1.83
C MET A 56 12.94 -3.55 -0.66
N ILE A 57 11.90 -2.72 -0.49
CA ILE A 57 11.78 -1.80 0.65
C ILE A 57 11.69 -2.56 1.98
N LEU A 58 10.94 -3.67 2.02
CA LEU A 58 10.77 -4.46 3.23
C LEU A 58 12.04 -5.19 3.68
N GLN A 59 12.96 -5.47 2.75
CA GLN A 59 14.28 -6.01 3.07
C GLN A 59 15.24 -4.96 3.67
N ILE A 60 14.86 -3.68 3.74
CA ILE A 60 15.66 -2.67 4.44
C ILE A 60 15.66 -2.99 5.94
N PRO A 61 16.83 -3.10 6.58
CA PRO A 61 16.90 -3.40 8.01
C PRO A 61 16.15 -2.34 8.84
N PRO A 62 15.28 -2.74 9.80
CA PRO A 62 14.63 -1.83 10.73
C PRO A 62 15.59 -1.34 11.83
N VAL A 63 16.83 -0.97 11.46
CA VAL A 63 17.87 -0.48 12.38
C VAL A 63 18.41 0.83 11.85
N ASP A 64 18.57 1.82 12.72
CA ASP A 64 19.00 3.15 12.34
C ASP A 64 20.43 3.15 11.76
N PRO A 65 20.70 3.98 10.73
CA PRO A 65 19.81 5.00 10.15
C PRO A 65 18.82 4.48 9.09
N SER A 66 18.90 3.21 8.70
CA SER A 66 18.15 2.66 7.56
C SER A 66 16.63 2.60 7.78
N THR A 67 16.15 2.64 9.03
CA THR A 67 14.73 2.72 9.37
C THR A 67 14.01 3.88 8.68
N ALA A 68 14.62 5.07 8.66
CA ALA A 68 14.02 6.25 8.04
C ALA A 68 13.86 6.08 6.52
N VAL A 69 14.83 5.43 5.87
CA VAL A 69 14.77 5.13 4.43
C VAL A 69 13.63 4.14 4.16
N ARG A 70 13.50 3.09 4.98
CA ARG A 70 12.41 2.11 4.86
C ARG A 70 11.04 2.78 4.91
N THR A 71 10.81 3.62 5.92
CA THR A 71 9.55 4.34 6.10
C THR A 71 9.28 5.30 4.95
N ALA A 72 10.27 6.11 4.56
CA ALA A 72 10.10 7.12 3.52
C ALA A 72 9.73 6.52 2.15
N PHE A 73 10.39 5.42 1.76
CA PHE A 73 10.09 4.76 0.49
C PHE A 73 8.76 4.02 0.51
N LEU A 74 8.37 3.39 1.64
CA LEU A 74 7.06 2.75 1.73
C LEU A 74 5.93 3.78 1.70
N LEU A 75 6.09 4.93 2.35
CA LEU A 75 5.15 6.07 2.25
C LEU A 75 4.97 6.52 0.81
N ARG A 76 6.07 6.66 0.07
CA ARG A 76 6.04 7.08 -1.33
C ARG A 76 5.37 6.04 -2.22
N LEU A 77 5.75 4.77 -2.10
CA LEU A 77 5.12 3.69 -2.88
C LEU A 77 3.61 3.62 -2.61
N THR A 78 3.20 3.72 -1.34
CA THR A 78 1.79 3.72 -0.93
C THR A 78 1.02 4.84 -1.63
N HIS A 79 1.55 6.06 -1.60
CA HIS A 79 0.92 7.19 -2.28
C HIS A 79 0.83 6.97 -3.79
N ASP A 80 1.94 6.61 -4.43
CA ASP A 80 2.03 6.47 -5.88
C ASP A 80 1.08 5.37 -6.40
N VAL A 81 0.99 4.23 -5.70
CA VAL A 81 0.12 3.12 -6.10
C VAL A 81 -1.35 3.43 -5.86
N LEU A 82 -1.73 3.88 -4.66
CA LEU A 82 -3.14 4.18 -4.34
C LEU A 82 -3.71 5.25 -5.29
N ALA A 83 -2.91 6.25 -5.67
CA ALA A 83 -3.31 7.27 -6.64
C ALA A 83 -3.36 6.77 -8.10
N SER A 84 -2.68 5.67 -8.43
CA SER A 84 -2.58 5.14 -9.80
C SER A 84 -3.63 4.07 -10.10
N ILE A 85 -4.10 3.32 -9.09
CA ILE A 85 -5.09 2.24 -9.26
C ILE A 85 -6.31 2.71 -10.07
N PRO A 86 -6.95 3.86 -9.78
CA PRO A 86 -8.13 4.31 -10.52
C PRO A 86 -7.91 4.56 -12.01
N GLY A 87 -6.65 4.72 -12.43
CA GLY A 87 -6.29 4.92 -13.82
C GLY A 87 -6.39 3.64 -14.67
N TYR A 88 -6.62 2.47 -14.06
CA TYR A 88 -6.80 1.19 -14.74
C TYR A 88 -8.29 0.79 -14.81
N PRO A 89 -8.68 -0.08 -15.75
CA PRO A 89 -10.03 -0.64 -15.79
C PRO A 89 -10.27 -1.55 -14.56
N ALA A 90 -11.45 -1.42 -13.95
CA ALA A 90 -11.90 -2.31 -12.89
C ALA A 90 -12.51 -3.57 -13.56
N ASP A 91 -11.81 -4.69 -13.47
CA ASP A 91 -12.24 -5.97 -14.04
C ASP A 91 -12.50 -6.95 -12.89
N PRO A 92 -13.61 -7.70 -12.88
CA PRO A 92 -13.86 -8.75 -11.88
C PRO A 92 -12.69 -9.73 -11.67
N ILE A 93 -11.84 -9.94 -12.69
CA ILE A 93 -10.66 -10.79 -12.61
C ILE A 93 -9.52 -10.10 -11.85
N THR A 94 -9.39 -8.77 -11.94
CA THR A 94 -8.29 -8.01 -11.32
C THR A 94 -8.61 -7.53 -9.91
N ILE A 95 -9.89 -7.44 -9.54
CA ILE A 95 -10.34 -7.00 -8.20
C ILE A 95 -9.79 -7.90 -7.08
N PRO A 96 -9.91 -9.25 -7.13
CA PRO A 96 -9.34 -10.11 -6.08
C PRO A 96 -7.82 -9.94 -5.96
N TYR A 97 -7.13 -9.79 -7.09
CA TYR A 97 -5.68 -9.58 -7.10
C TYR A 97 -5.28 -8.21 -6.50
N LEU A 98 -6.09 -7.16 -6.74
CA LEU A 98 -5.92 -5.87 -6.07
C LEU A 98 -6.11 -6.00 -4.56
N GLN A 99 -7.14 -6.72 -4.13
CA GLN A 99 -7.42 -6.95 -2.72
C GLN A 99 -6.26 -7.68 -2.02
N ASP A 100 -5.76 -8.77 -2.60
CA ASP A 100 -4.58 -9.49 -2.09
C ASP A 100 -3.39 -8.53 -1.93
N TRP A 101 -3.16 -7.68 -2.94
CA TRP A 101 -2.08 -6.69 -2.90
C TRP A 101 -2.28 -5.64 -1.79
N LEU A 102 -3.51 -5.22 -1.52
CA LEU A 102 -3.82 -4.26 -0.45
C LEU A 102 -3.66 -4.89 0.95
N ASP A 103 -3.99 -6.17 1.13
CA ASP A 103 -3.70 -6.90 2.38
C ASP A 103 -2.19 -7.04 2.61
N ASP A 104 -1.43 -7.37 1.56
CA ASP A 104 0.04 -7.40 1.60
C ASP A 104 0.61 -6.02 1.99
N LEU A 105 0.04 -4.93 1.46
CA LEU A 105 0.43 -3.57 1.83
C LEU A 105 0.10 -3.24 3.29
N ASP A 106 -1.07 -3.68 3.80
CA ASP A 106 -1.43 -3.51 5.21
C ASP A 106 -0.45 -4.28 6.12
N GLN A 107 -0.11 -5.51 5.74
CA GLN A 107 0.87 -6.32 6.47
C GLN A 107 2.28 -5.70 6.42
N ALA A 108 2.67 -5.18 5.27
CA ALA A 108 3.93 -4.46 5.08
C ALA A 108 4.03 -3.24 6.02
N TRP A 109 2.96 -2.45 6.14
CA TRP A 109 2.90 -1.32 7.06
C TRP A 109 2.93 -1.74 8.52
N SER A 110 2.18 -2.77 8.91
CA SER A 110 2.25 -3.35 10.25
C SER A 110 3.69 -3.74 10.62
N ALA A 111 4.40 -4.41 9.71
CA ALA A 111 5.80 -4.80 9.94
C ALA A 111 6.73 -3.59 10.10
N VAL A 112 6.50 -2.50 9.34
CA VAL A 112 7.29 -1.26 9.47
C VAL A 112 7.00 -0.55 10.79
N LEU A 113 5.72 -0.41 11.17
CA LEU A 113 5.32 0.27 12.41
C LEU A 113 5.84 -0.44 13.66
N GLN A 114 5.95 -1.76 13.61
CA GLN A 114 6.48 -2.58 14.70
C GLN A 114 7.99 -2.79 14.64
N ALA A 115 8.69 -2.15 13.69
CA ALA A 115 10.12 -2.35 13.46
C ALA A 115 10.53 -3.82 13.25
N GLN A 116 9.64 -4.63 12.66
CA GLN A 116 9.87 -6.05 12.41
C GLN A 116 10.73 -6.28 11.17
N ILE A 117 11.49 -7.37 11.21
CA ILE A 117 12.31 -7.86 10.11
C ILE A 117 11.40 -8.64 9.17
N TRP A 118 11.44 -8.30 7.88
CA TRP A 118 10.72 -9.03 6.86
C TRP A 118 11.61 -10.11 6.23
N HIS A 119 11.14 -11.35 6.24
CA HIS A 119 11.79 -12.49 5.60
C HIS A 119 10.90 -13.00 4.45
N PRO A 120 11.41 -13.01 3.20
CA PRO A 120 10.65 -13.54 2.06
C PRO A 120 10.19 -14.98 2.24
N ASP A 121 10.98 -15.81 2.93
CA ASP A 121 10.74 -17.25 3.03
C ASP A 121 9.90 -17.65 4.26
N HIS A 122 9.85 -16.80 5.30
CA HIS A 122 9.33 -17.17 6.63
C HIS A 122 8.44 -16.10 7.29
N GLY A 123 8.14 -15.00 6.59
CA GLY A 123 7.26 -13.93 7.09
C GLY A 123 7.98 -12.91 7.97
N VAL A 124 7.31 -12.41 9.00
CA VAL A 124 7.83 -11.34 9.89
C VAL A 124 8.46 -11.91 11.15
N SER A 125 9.51 -11.25 11.65
CA SER A 125 10.10 -11.56 12.96
C SER A 125 10.43 -10.30 13.74
N ASP A 126 10.39 -10.39 15.07
CA ASP A 126 10.69 -9.26 15.93
C ASP A 126 12.17 -8.90 15.91
N LEU A 127 12.46 -7.59 15.91
CA LEU A 127 13.82 -7.10 16.04
C LEU A 127 14.29 -7.27 17.50
N VAL A 128 15.16 -8.26 17.72
CA VAL A 128 15.83 -8.47 19.00
C VAL A 128 17.22 -7.84 18.96
N LEU A 129 17.44 -6.81 19.78
CA LEU A 129 18.76 -6.19 19.99
C LEU A 129 19.33 -6.63 21.35
N SER A 130 20.59 -7.04 21.39
CA SER A 130 21.26 -7.37 22.66
C SER A 130 21.56 -6.12 23.47
N ALA A 131 21.76 -6.28 24.79
CA ALA A 131 22.15 -5.16 25.67
C ALA A 131 23.45 -4.48 25.19
N ASP A 132 24.40 -5.26 24.68
CA ASP A 132 25.67 -4.75 24.14
C ASP A 132 25.46 -3.94 22.85
N GLU A 133 24.52 -4.37 22.00
CA GLU A 133 24.17 -3.66 20.77
C GLU A 133 23.49 -2.33 21.04
N VAL A 134 22.59 -2.29 22.03
CA VAL A 134 21.94 -1.06 22.50
C VAL A 134 22.98 -0.13 23.13
N ALA A 135 23.89 -0.65 23.97
CA ALA A 135 24.99 0.12 24.55
C ALA A 135 25.94 0.68 23.48
N ALA A 136 26.12 -0.04 22.37
CA ALA A 136 26.85 0.43 21.19
C ALA A 136 26.08 1.44 20.33
N GLY A 137 24.86 1.82 20.74
CA GLY A 137 24.04 2.83 20.07
C GLY A 137 23.18 2.31 18.92
N LYS A 138 23.08 0.98 18.71
CA LYS A 138 22.08 0.44 17.78
C LYS A 138 20.69 0.65 18.36
N LYS A 139 19.79 1.18 17.54
CA LYS A 139 18.38 1.39 17.88
C LYS A 139 17.54 1.34 16.62
N SER A 140 16.23 1.24 16.81
CA SER A 140 15.23 1.42 15.77
C SER A 140 14.36 2.60 16.16
N SER A 141 14.32 3.64 15.34
CA SER A 141 13.44 4.79 15.59
C SER A 141 12.02 4.47 15.14
N ALA A 142 11.05 4.74 16.01
CA ALA A 142 9.64 4.70 15.62
C ALA A 142 9.33 5.76 14.55
N ILE A 143 8.24 5.53 13.80
CA ILE A 143 7.71 6.51 12.85
C ILE A 143 7.38 7.82 13.58
N THR A 144 7.65 8.95 12.93
CA THR A 144 7.33 10.27 13.51
C THR A 144 5.83 10.56 13.46
N GLN A 145 5.35 11.49 14.29
CA GLN A 145 3.94 11.91 14.28
C GLN A 145 3.51 12.42 12.90
N THR A 146 4.37 13.17 12.21
CA THR A 146 4.12 13.68 10.86
C THR A 146 3.95 12.54 9.85
N GLU A 147 4.85 11.56 9.88
CA GLU A 147 4.77 10.39 9.01
C GLU A 147 3.54 9.53 9.32
N SER A 148 3.22 9.32 10.61
CA SER A 148 2.00 8.63 11.06
C SER A 148 0.73 9.34 10.57
N THR A 149 0.68 10.68 10.67
CA THR A 149 -0.44 11.49 10.20
C THR A 149 -0.59 11.41 8.69
N ARG A 150 0.54 11.48 7.96
CA ARG A 150 0.58 11.33 6.51
C ARG A 150 0.11 9.95 6.07
N LEU A 151 0.60 8.88 6.71
CA LEU A 151 0.18 7.51 6.43
C LEU A 151 -1.33 7.36 6.61
N ARG A 152 -1.88 7.80 7.76
CA ARG A 152 -3.32 7.76 8.01
C ARG A 152 -4.13 8.46 6.92
N SER A 153 -3.69 9.66 6.53
CA SER A 153 -4.33 10.42 5.46
C SER A 153 -4.30 9.70 4.11
N LEU A 154 -3.17 9.07 3.77
CA LEU A 154 -3.01 8.27 2.55
C LEU A 154 -3.92 7.05 2.53
N LEU A 155 -4.00 6.30 3.63
CA LEU A 155 -4.80 5.07 3.71
C LEU A 155 -6.29 5.40 3.64
N ILE A 156 -6.77 6.37 4.43
CA ILE A 156 -8.20 6.75 4.41
C ILE A 156 -8.59 7.32 3.05
N GLY A 157 -7.79 8.27 2.51
CA GLY A 157 -8.09 8.88 1.21
C GLY A 157 -7.98 7.89 0.05
N GLY A 158 -6.99 6.99 0.10
CA GLY A 158 -6.79 5.96 -0.91
C GLY A 158 -7.91 4.91 -0.91
N SER A 159 -8.39 4.49 0.27
CA SER A 159 -9.51 3.55 0.39
C SER A 159 -10.78 4.15 -0.22
N ALA A 160 -11.13 5.38 0.17
CA ALA A 160 -12.28 6.09 -0.39
C ALA A 160 -12.17 6.28 -1.92
N THR A 161 -10.96 6.58 -2.43
CA THR A 161 -10.73 6.70 -3.88
C THR A 161 -10.94 5.37 -4.60
N ILE A 162 -10.52 4.25 -4.01
CA ILE A 162 -10.69 2.91 -4.58
C ILE A 162 -12.17 2.51 -4.55
N GLU A 163 -12.87 2.75 -3.45
CA GLU A 163 -14.31 2.51 -3.32
C GLU A 163 -15.10 3.29 -4.39
N GLU A 164 -14.83 4.58 -4.54
CA GLU A 164 -15.45 5.43 -5.58
C GLU A 164 -15.12 4.91 -6.99
N TRP A 165 -13.86 4.52 -7.24
CA TRP A 165 -13.44 3.98 -8.53
C TRP A 165 -14.14 2.68 -8.89
N LEU A 166 -14.28 1.75 -7.91
CA LEU A 166 -15.03 0.52 -8.08
C LEU A 166 -16.50 0.83 -8.36
N GLY A 167 -17.11 1.75 -7.60
CA GLY A 167 -18.48 2.18 -7.82
C GLY A 167 -18.71 2.80 -9.19
N GLY A 168 -17.88 3.76 -9.59
CA GLY A 168 -18.06 4.52 -10.83
C GLY A 168 -17.90 3.71 -12.12
N GLN A 169 -17.10 2.63 -12.13
CA GLN A 169 -16.98 1.77 -13.31
C GLN A 169 -18.15 0.78 -13.43
N LEU A 170 -18.75 0.37 -12.33
CA LEU A 170 -19.91 -0.53 -12.33
C LEU A 170 -21.17 0.12 -12.91
N HIS A 171 -21.31 1.44 -12.79
CA HIS A 171 -22.40 2.21 -13.40
C HIS A 171 -22.23 2.39 -14.93
N ARG A 172 -21.06 2.08 -15.51
CA ARG A 172 -20.89 2.04 -16.98
C ARG A 172 -21.30 0.68 -17.56
N ARG A 173 -22.56 0.28 -17.37
CA ARG A 173 -23.17 -0.67 -18.31
C ARG A 173 -23.19 -0.04 -19.71
N PRO A 174 -22.98 -0.80 -20.80
CA PRO A 174 -23.22 -0.28 -22.13
C PRO A 174 -24.70 0.09 -22.21
N ARG A 175 -25.02 1.38 -22.39
CA ARG A 175 -26.36 1.82 -22.81
C ARG A 175 -26.72 0.98 -24.02
N THR A 176 -27.62 0.02 -23.86
CA THR A 176 -28.36 -0.53 -24.98
C THR A 176 -29.11 0.63 -25.61
N ILE A 177 -29.09 0.70 -26.94
CA ILE A 177 -29.58 1.85 -27.73
C ILE A 177 -31.11 2.07 -27.59
N ASP A 178 -31.80 1.24 -26.79
CA ASP A 178 -33.26 1.19 -26.72
C ASP A 178 -33.86 1.74 -25.41
N GLU A 179 -33.06 2.35 -24.52
CA GLU A 179 -33.56 2.97 -23.27
C GLU A 179 -33.45 4.51 -23.36
N GLU A 180 -34.22 5.08 -24.29
CA GLU A 180 -34.66 6.47 -24.22
C GLU A 180 -36.04 6.43 -23.52
N ASP A 181 -36.20 7.24 -22.47
CA ASP A 181 -37.41 7.40 -21.65
C ASP A 181 -37.48 6.54 -20.37
N GLU A 182 -36.68 6.88 -19.36
CA GLU A 182 -37.14 6.88 -17.96
C GLU A 182 -36.24 7.85 -17.17
N GLU A 183 -36.74 9.06 -16.95
CA GLU A 183 -36.12 10.10 -16.14
C GLU A 183 -36.41 9.85 -14.65
N GLU A 184 -35.36 9.98 -13.84
CA GLU A 184 -35.37 10.40 -12.42
C GLU A 184 -35.99 9.45 -11.38
N GLU A 185 -35.19 8.53 -10.79
CA GLU A 185 -35.23 8.17 -9.35
C GLU A 185 -34.08 7.21 -8.92
N GLU A 186 -32.79 7.50 -9.19
CA GLU A 186 -31.69 6.59 -8.80
C GLU A 186 -30.50 7.31 -8.13
N ASP A 187 -30.71 7.91 -6.95
CA ASP A 187 -29.59 8.38 -6.10
C ASP A 187 -29.41 7.53 -4.82
N MET A 188 -30.16 6.42 -4.67
CA MET A 188 -30.09 5.54 -3.48
C MET A 188 -29.88 4.05 -3.81
N GLU A 189 -29.59 3.70 -5.06
CA GLU A 189 -29.30 2.33 -5.50
C GLU A 189 -27.78 2.09 -5.72
N CYS A 190 -26.97 3.16 -5.64
CA CYS A 190 -25.55 3.16 -5.98
C CYS A 190 -24.66 2.31 -5.05
N VAL A 191 -25.06 2.14 -3.79
CA VAL A 191 -24.32 1.31 -2.82
C VAL A 191 -24.65 -0.17 -3.02
N ALA A 192 -25.90 -0.48 -3.35
CA ALA A 192 -26.40 -1.85 -3.42
C ALA A 192 -25.77 -2.69 -4.55
N ASP A 193 -25.34 -2.08 -5.67
CA ASP A 193 -24.76 -2.83 -6.80
C ASP A 193 -23.25 -3.09 -6.64
N VAL A 194 -22.52 -2.18 -5.99
CA VAL A 194 -21.11 -2.40 -5.58
C VAL A 194 -21.04 -3.43 -4.48
N GLU A 195 -21.86 -3.23 -3.45
CA GLU A 195 -22.03 -4.15 -2.34
C GLU A 195 -22.46 -5.52 -2.86
N GLY A 196 -23.45 -5.59 -3.75
CA GLY A 196 -23.92 -6.83 -4.36
C GLY A 196 -22.89 -7.54 -5.24
N MET A 197 -22.00 -6.85 -5.97
CA MET A 197 -20.92 -7.52 -6.70
C MET A 197 -19.79 -7.98 -5.78
N LEU A 198 -19.37 -7.14 -4.82
CA LEU A 198 -18.38 -7.53 -3.82
C LEU A 198 -18.90 -8.71 -2.99
N GLU A 199 -20.17 -8.74 -2.63
CA GLU A 199 -20.85 -9.86 -1.97
C GLU A 199 -20.85 -11.11 -2.86
N ARG A 200 -21.18 -10.97 -4.16
CA ARG A 200 -21.12 -12.08 -5.13
C ARG A 200 -19.70 -12.62 -5.35
N LEU A 201 -18.70 -11.75 -5.26
CA LEU A 201 -17.29 -12.14 -5.32
C LEU A 201 -16.79 -12.68 -3.97
N GLY A 202 -17.55 -12.47 -2.88
CA GLY A 202 -17.20 -12.86 -1.51
C GLY A 202 -16.10 -11.98 -0.89
N VAL A 203 -15.99 -10.73 -1.34
CA VAL A 203 -14.86 -9.82 -1.07
C VAL A 203 -15.26 -8.58 -0.25
N GLN A 204 -16.56 -8.38 -0.02
CA GLN A 204 -17.08 -7.18 0.64
C GLN A 204 -16.50 -6.96 2.06
N ASP A 205 -16.60 -7.98 2.92
CA ASP A 205 -16.12 -7.91 4.31
C ASP A 205 -14.63 -7.57 4.41
N ASP A 206 -13.85 -7.90 3.38
CA ASP A 206 -12.41 -7.67 3.33
C ASP A 206 -12.06 -6.23 2.90
N TYR A 207 -12.88 -5.60 2.04
CA TYR A 207 -12.73 -4.16 1.74
C TYR A 207 -13.14 -3.29 2.93
N ASP A 208 -14.17 -3.67 3.69
CA ASP A 208 -14.55 -2.95 4.91
C ASP A 208 -13.45 -3.02 5.99
N GLN A 209 -12.60 -4.03 5.92
CA GLN A 209 -11.46 -4.24 6.81
C GLN A 209 -10.13 -3.74 6.24
N LEU A 210 -10.16 -3.05 5.10
CA LEU A 210 -8.96 -2.56 4.43
C LEU A 210 -8.13 -1.66 5.35
N PHE A 211 -6.85 -1.99 5.47
CA PHE A 211 -5.91 -1.30 6.36
C PHE A 211 -6.27 -1.30 7.85
N SER A 212 -7.20 -2.15 8.30
CA SER A 212 -7.64 -2.19 9.70
C SER A 212 -6.47 -2.46 10.66
N ARG A 213 -5.49 -3.32 10.28
CA ARG A 213 -4.33 -3.64 11.12
C ARG A 213 -3.46 -2.39 11.30
N THR A 214 -3.13 -1.71 10.21
CA THR A 214 -2.31 -0.50 10.24
C THR A 214 -3.03 0.66 10.94
N LEU A 215 -4.30 0.90 10.63
CA LEU A 215 -5.08 1.99 11.24
C LEU A 215 -5.28 1.79 12.74
N HIS A 216 -5.47 0.55 13.19
CA HIS A 216 -5.53 0.22 14.62
C HIS A 216 -4.20 0.57 15.32
N GLN A 217 -3.06 0.19 14.72
CA GLN A 217 -1.73 0.51 15.27
C GLN A 217 -1.47 2.02 15.30
N LEU A 218 -1.83 2.76 14.24
CA LEU A 218 -1.72 4.23 14.21
C LEU A 218 -2.63 4.89 15.26
N GLY A 219 -3.80 4.29 15.55
CA GLY A 219 -4.67 4.68 16.65
C GLY A 219 -4.00 4.51 18.02
N ALA A 220 -3.38 3.35 18.26
CA ALA A 220 -2.63 3.07 19.49
C ALA A 220 -1.44 4.01 19.67
N LEU A 221 -0.70 4.32 18.59
CA LEU A 221 0.45 5.23 18.61
C LEU A 221 0.06 6.68 18.92
N SER A 222 -1.14 7.12 18.52
CA SER A 222 -1.64 8.46 18.81
C SER A 222 -2.08 8.66 20.27
N GLY A 223 -2.23 7.57 21.04
CA GLY A 223 -2.66 7.60 22.44
C GLY A 223 -1.53 7.75 23.46
N PHE A 224 -0.26 7.81 23.04
CA PHE A 224 0.87 7.88 23.96
C PHE A 224 1.07 9.31 24.50
N ILE A 225 0.33 9.67 25.54
CA ILE A 225 0.69 10.78 26.43
C ILE A 225 1.72 10.22 27.42
N PRO A 226 2.99 10.65 27.39
CA PRO A 226 3.96 10.20 28.39
C PRO A 226 3.52 10.69 29.78
N PRO A 227 3.64 9.87 30.83
CA PRO A 227 3.40 10.33 32.19
C PRO A 227 4.41 11.43 32.54
N THR A 228 3.87 12.58 32.94
CA THR A 228 4.62 13.69 33.55
C THR A 228 5.07 13.36 34.95
#